data_AF-A0A0D0CVU1-F1
#
_entry.id   AF-A0A0D0CVU1-F1
#
_cell.length_a   1.000
_cell.length_b   1.000
_cell.length_c   1.000
_cell.angle_alpha   90.00
_cell.angle_beta   90.00
_cell.angle_gamma   90.00
#
_symmetry.space_group_name_H-M   'P 1'
#
loop_
_entity.id
_entity.type
_entity.pdbx_description
1 polymer ?
#
loop_
_entity_poly.entity_id
_entity_poly.type
_entity_poly.pdbx_seq_one_letter_code
_entity_poly.pdbx_strand_id
1 'polypeptide(L)'
;NQSHNCQLPVEIQLAIFLNRAGHYGNAISPEYIAQCAGVSTGLVIDYTNHVMVAILGQHDTFMQFPALDSEDMTISCAYTQEHSCPEWHNGILAADGSAFHLHAKLTLHGETFFDHKSNYSLNCQVSILICLFFVIFAHLPQLVI
;
A
#
# COMPACT_ATOMS: atom_id res chain seq x y z
N ASN A 1 22.78 -10.26 -19.06
CA ASN A 1 22.75 -11.60 -18.45
C ASN A 1 21.75 -12.44 -19.24
N GLN A 2 22.19 -13.22 -20.24
CA GLN A 2 21.32 -14.00 -21.13
C GLN A 2 21.30 -15.48 -20.74
N SER A 3 20.94 -15.78 -19.49
CA SER A 3 20.71 -17.16 -19.08
C SER A 3 19.37 -17.62 -19.66
N HIS A 4 19.41 -18.64 -20.53
CA HIS A 4 18.24 -19.40 -21.02
C HIS A 4 17.58 -20.19 -19.89
N ASN A 5 17.11 -19.51 -18.84
CA ASN A 5 16.25 -20.12 -17.84
C ASN A 5 14.82 -19.94 -18.33
N CYS A 6 14.09 -21.05 -18.47
CA CYS A 6 12.67 -21.02 -18.81
C CYS A 6 11.94 -20.33 -17.64
N GLN A 7 11.70 -19.02 -17.76
CA GLN A 7 10.94 -18.28 -16.76
C GLN A 7 9.50 -18.78 -16.80
N LEU A 8 8.90 -18.96 -15.63
CA LEU A 8 7.48 -19.29 -15.57
C LEU A 8 6.65 -18.18 -16.23
N PRO A 9 5.50 -18.53 -16.83
CA PRO A 9 4.57 -17.55 -17.41
C PRO A 9 4.25 -16.41 -16.44
N VAL A 10 4.05 -15.20 -16.99
CA VAL A 10 3.81 -13.97 -16.20
C VAL A 10 2.60 -14.13 -15.29
N GLU A 11 1.60 -14.87 -15.72
CA GLU A 11 0.38 -15.16 -14.96
C GLU A 11 0.69 -15.94 -13.67
N ILE A 12 1.67 -16.84 -13.72
CA ILE A 12 2.11 -17.62 -12.55
C ILE A 12 2.92 -16.74 -11.61
N GLN A 13 3.80 -15.88 -12.14
CA GLN A 13 4.55 -14.93 -11.31
C GLN A 13 3.60 -13.97 -10.59
N LEU A 14 2.59 -13.46 -11.30
CA LEU A 14 1.56 -12.59 -10.74
C LEU A 14 0.71 -13.33 -9.68
N ALA A 15 0.32 -14.58 -9.93
CA ALA A 15 -0.42 -15.37 -8.95
C ALA A 15 0.37 -15.59 -7.65
N ILE A 16 1.68 -15.88 -7.75
CA ILE A 16 2.57 -16.02 -6.60
C ILE A 16 2.68 -14.70 -5.83
N PHE A 17 2.85 -13.58 -6.55
CA PHE A 17 2.88 -12.25 -5.96
C PHE A 17 1.58 -11.92 -5.21
N LEU A 18 0.42 -12.13 -5.85
CA LEU A 18 -0.89 -11.85 -5.25
C LEU A 18 -1.17 -12.73 -4.05
N ASN A 19 -0.81 -14.02 -4.11
CA ASN A 19 -0.92 -14.93 -2.98
C ASN A 19 -0.10 -14.44 -1.78
N ARG A 20 1.13 -13.95 -2.04
CA ARG A 20 1.98 -13.38 -0.99
C ARG A 20 1.47 -12.05 -0.45
N ALA A 21 1.00 -11.15 -1.32
CA ALA A 21 0.53 -9.81 -0.96
C ALA A 21 -0.85 -9.82 -0.27
N GLY A 22 -1.69 -10.82 -0.54
CA GLY A 22 -3.02 -10.98 0.05
C GLY A 22 -3.02 -11.62 1.45
N HIS A 23 -1.87 -12.13 1.92
CA HIS A 23 -1.74 -12.78 3.21
C HIS A 23 -0.98 -11.90 4.23
N TYR A 24 -1.16 -12.22 5.52
CA TYR A 24 -0.54 -11.52 6.64
C TYR A 24 0.13 -12.50 7.61
N GLY A 25 1.07 -11.99 8.41
CA GLY A 25 1.78 -12.79 9.42
C GLY A 25 2.64 -13.89 8.77
N ASN A 26 2.69 -15.08 9.37
CA ASN A 26 3.56 -16.17 8.90
C ASN A 26 3.21 -16.68 7.50
N ALA A 27 2.00 -16.42 7.01
CA ALA A 27 1.56 -16.79 5.66
C ALA A 27 2.24 -15.96 4.55
N ILE A 28 2.96 -14.87 4.89
CA ILE A 28 3.76 -14.10 3.91
C ILE A 28 5.14 -14.70 3.66
N SER A 29 5.53 -15.72 4.46
CA SER A 29 6.87 -16.29 4.41
C SER A 29 7.16 -16.89 3.04
N PRO A 30 8.31 -16.56 2.40
CA PRO A 30 8.69 -17.12 1.12
C PRO A 30 8.70 -18.65 1.11
N GLU A 31 9.01 -19.29 2.26
CA GLU A 31 9.05 -20.74 2.42
C GLU A 31 7.65 -21.36 2.32
N TYR A 32 6.66 -20.76 2.98
CA TYR A 32 5.27 -21.21 2.91
C TYR A 32 4.72 -21.07 1.50
N ILE A 33 4.92 -19.90 0.88
CA ILE A 33 4.46 -19.64 -0.48
C ILE A 33 5.16 -20.56 -1.51
N ALA A 34 6.45 -20.83 -1.33
CA ALA A 34 7.20 -21.77 -2.16
C ALA A 34 6.61 -23.19 -2.09
N GLN A 35 6.27 -23.66 -0.88
CA GLN A 35 5.62 -24.94 -0.69
C GLN A 35 4.23 -24.99 -1.35
N CYS A 36 3.43 -23.94 -1.22
CA CYS A 36 2.12 -23.85 -1.86
C CYS A 36 2.19 -23.83 -3.39
N ALA A 37 3.15 -23.10 -3.96
CA ALA A 37 3.28 -22.92 -5.40
C ALA A 37 4.15 -24.00 -6.08
N GLY A 38 4.80 -24.90 -5.32
CA GLY A 38 5.67 -25.93 -5.86
C GLY A 38 6.94 -25.38 -6.51
N VAL A 39 7.46 -24.26 -6.01
CA VAL A 39 8.67 -23.59 -6.52
C VAL A 39 9.73 -23.45 -5.42
N SER A 40 10.93 -23.01 -5.76
CA SER A 40 11.95 -22.70 -4.74
C SER A 40 11.68 -21.35 -4.08
N THR A 41 12.14 -21.18 -2.85
CA THR A 41 12.07 -19.90 -2.10
C THR A 41 12.70 -18.74 -2.87
N GLY A 42 13.83 -18.98 -3.55
CA GLY A 42 14.49 -17.98 -4.39
C GLY A 42 13.60 -17.49 -5.53
N LEU A 43 12.88 -18.39 -6.19
CA LEU A 43 11.94 -18.02 -7.26
C LEU A 43 10.77 -17.20 -6.73
N VAL A 44 10.26 -17.48 -5.53
CA VAL A 44 9.22 -16.64 -4.91
C VAL A 44 9.70 -15.20 -4.75
N ILE A 45 10.94 -15.02 -4.28
CA ILE A 45 11.54 -13.69 -4.11
C ILE A 45 11.72 -13.01 -5.46
N ASP A 46 12.31 -13.70 -6.43
CA ASP A 46 12.56 -13.17 -7.78
C ASP A 46 11.25 -12.76 -8.48
N TYR A 47 10.22 -13.60 -8.43
CA TYR A 47 8.91 -13.29 -9.02
C TYR A 47 8.22 -12.15 -8.28
N THR A 48 8.30 -12.09 -6.95
CA THR A 48 7.76 -10.96 -6.19
C THR A 48 8.42 -9.66 -6.64
N ASN A 49 9.75 -9.63 -6.73
CA ASN A 49 10.50 -8.44 -7.14
C ASN A 49 10.17 -8.06 -8.58
N HIS A 50 10.07 -9.04 -9.48
CA HIS A 50 9.77 -8.79 -10.89
C HIS A 50 8.38 -8.18 -11.08
N VAL A 51 7.36 -8.73 -10.41
CA VAL A 51 6.00 -8.19 -10.44
C VAL A 51 5.95 -6.79 -9.81
N MET A 52 6.64 -6.57 -8.69
CA MET A 52 6.73 -5.23 -8.07
C MET A 52 7.35 -4.21 -9.01
N VAL A 53 8.48 -4.53 -9.66
CA VAL A 53 9.12 -3.63 -10.64
C VAL A 53 8.20 -3.35 -11.82
N ALA A 54 7.49 -4.37 -12.32
CA ALA A 54 6.54 -4.19 -13.42
C ALA A 54 5.36 -3.27 -13.03
N ILE A 55 4.79 -3.46 -11.83
CA ILE A 55 3.72 -2.60 -11.29
C ILE A 55 4.23 -1.16 -11.13
N LEU A 56 5.41 -0.98 -10.53
CA LEU A 56 6.02 0.34 -10.34
C LEU A 56 6.35 1.02 -11.68
N GLY A 57 6.78 0.27 -12.68
CA GLY A 57 7.04 0.81 -14.02
C GLY A 57 5.78 1.30 -14.72
N GLN A 58 4.61 0.84 -14.30
CA GLN A 58 3.31 1.27 -14.83
C GLN A 58 2.67 2.40 -14.03
N HIS A 59 3.34 2.86 -12.97
CA HIS A 59 2.85 3.87 -12.06
C HIS A 59 2.32 5.10 -12.81
N ASP A 60 3.15 5.75 -13.62
CA ASP A 60 2.80 7.02 -14.25
C ASP A 60 1.66 6.87 -15.28
N THR A 61 1.39 5.64 -15.74
CA THR A 61 0.30 5.35 -16.67
C THR A 61 -1.04 5.24 -15.95
N PHE A 62 -1.07 4.64 -14.75
CA PHE A 62 -2.32 4.31 -14.05
C PHE A 62 -2.60 5.14 -12.79
N MET A 63 -1.57 5.73 -12.19
CA MET A 63 -1.65 6.53 -10.97
C MET A 63 -1.37 7.99 -11.33
N GLN A 64 -2.38 8.63 -11.94
CA GLN A 64 -2.34 10.05 -12.27
C GLN A 64 -3.37 10.79 -11.42
N PHE A 65 -3.02 12.02 -11.02
CA PHE A 65 -4.04 12.92 -10.48
C PHE A 65 -4.96 13.38 -11.61
N PRO A 66 -6.29 13.42 -11.38
CA PRO A 66 -7.19 13.99 -12.35
C PRO A 66 -6.79 15.43 -12.66
N ALA A 67 -6.85 15.80 -13.94
CA ALA A 67 -6.64 17.19 -14.35
C ALA A 67 -7.71 18.09 -13.72
N LEU A 68 -7.37 19.35 -13.43
CA LEU A 68 -8.27 20.30 -12.76
C LEU A 68 -9.57 20.56 -13.53
N ASP A 69 -9.58 20.32 -14.83
CA ASP A 69 -10.71 20.48 -15.73
C ASP A 69 -11.32 19.13 -16.18
N SER A 70 -10.92 18.01 -15.58
CA SER A 70 -11.45 16.70 -15.94
C SER A 70 -12.87 16.47 -15.40
N GLU A 71 -13.60 15.59 -16.07
CA GLU A 71 -14.89 15.11 -15.57
C GLU A 71 -14.74 14.42 -14.21
N ASP A 72 -13.68 13.63 -14.03
CA ASP A 72 -13.37 12.94 -12.75
C ASP A 72 -13.19 13.92 -11.58
N MET A 73 -12.52 15.05 -11.82
CA MET A 73 -12.35 16.12 -10.83
C MET A 73 -13.72 16.71 -10.43
N THR A 74 -14.58 16.93 -11.41
CA THR A 74 -15.92 17.48 -11.20
C THR A 74 -16.79 16.52 -10.40
N ILE A 75 -16.77 15.23 -10.76
CA ILE A 75 -17.51 14.17 -10.05
C ILE A 75 -17.01 14.05 -8.60
N SER A 76 -15.70 14.03 -8.39
CA SER A 76 -15.10 13.91 -7.05
C SER A 76 -15.43 15.12 -6.15
N CYS A 77 -15.38 16.34 -6.70
CA CYS A 77 -15.80 17.55 -5.99
C CYS A 77 -17.29 17.53 -5.63
N ALA A 78 -18.15 17.10 -6.54
CA ALA A 78 -19.59 17.00 -6.27
C ALA A 78 -19.88 15.96 -5.17
N TYR A 79 -19.20 14.82 -5.22
CA TYR A 79 -19.31 13.78 -4.19
C TYR A 79 -18.89 14.29 -2.80
N THR A 80 -17.74 14.98 -2.70
CA THR A 80 -17.29 15.53 -1.41
C THR A 80 -18.21 16.62 -0.88
N GLN A 81 -18.81 17.43 -1.75
CA GLN A 81 -19.81 18.44 -1.36
C GLN A 81 -21.11 17.85 -0.81
N GLU A 82 -21.56 16.70 -1.34
CA GLU A 82 -22.81 16.06 -0.89
C GLU A 82 -22.62 15.18 0.34
N HIS A 83 -21.45 14.55 0.48
CA HIS A 83 -21.25 13.44 1.43
C HIS A 83 -20.17 13.67 2.48
N SER A 84 -19.46 14.79 2.48
CA SER A 84 -18.41 15.10 3.45
C SER A 84 -18.69 16.38 4.24
N CYS A 85 -17.88 16.66 5.27
CA CYS A 85 -17.97 17.93 5.99
C CYS A 85 -17.32 19.07 5.17
N PRO A 86 -17.67 20.35 5.46
CA PRO A 86 -17.19 21.50 4.69
C PRO A 86 -15.67 21.58 4.54
N GLU A 87 -14.92 21.10 5.53
CA GLU A 87 -13.46 21.05 5.55
C GLU A 87 -12.87 20.12 4.48
N TRP A 88 -13.66 19.16 3.99
CA TRP A 88 -13.27 18.18 2.97
C TRP A 88 -13.85 18.51 1.59
N HIS A 89 -14.61 19.59 1.46
CA HIS A 89 -15.07 20.05 0.15
C HIS A 89 -13.88 20.39 -0.75
N ASN A 90 -14.01 20.05 -2.04
CA ASN A 90 -12.94 20.12 -3.04
C ASN A 90 -11.80 19.11 -2.80
N GLY A 91 -11.98 18.17 -1.86
CA GLY A 91 -11.13 17.00 -1.76
C GLY A 91 -11.33 16.09 -2.96
N ILE A 92 -10.23 15.64 -3.56
CA ILE A 92 -10.26 14.75 -4.73
C ILE A 92 -9.71 13.36 -4.42
N LEU A 93 -9.15 13.19 -3.21
CA LEU A 93 -8.57 11.96 -2.70
C LEU A 93 -9.23 11.63 -1.38
N ALA A 94 -9.53 10.34 -1.19
CA ALA A 94 -9.87 9.78 0.10
C ALA A 94 -8.70 8.90 0.56
N ALA A 95 -8.24 9.11 1.79
CA ALA A 95 -7.34 8.17 2.44
C ALA A 95 -8.19 7.23 3.30
N ASP A 96 -8.21 5.95 2.94
CA ASP A 96 -8.78 4.93 3.81
C ASP A 96 -7.71 4.44 4.80
N GLY A 97 -8.12 4.25 6.05
CA GLY A 97 -7.28 3.81 7.13
C GLY A 97 -7.92 2.63 7.83
N SER A 98 -7.15 1.56 8.05
CA SER A 98 -7.59 0.46 8.91
C SER A 98 -7.33 0.82 10.37
N ALA A 99 -8.35 0.71 11.21
CA ALA A 99 -8.21 0.93 12.64
C ALA A 99 -7.66 -0.32 13.33
N PHE A 100 -6.50 -0.23 13.97
CA PHE A 100 -5.99 -1.27 14.87
C PHE A 100 -6.56 -1.06 16.27
N HIS A 101 -7.36 -2.00 16.77
CA HIS A 101 -7.91 -1.91 18.12
C HIS A 101 -6.80 -2.05 19.17
N LEU A 102 -6.81 -1.11 20.11
CA LEU A 102 -6.03 -1.14 21.33
C LEU A 102 -6.84 -1.81 22.43
N HIS A 103 -6.18 -2.67 23.21
CA HIS A 103 -6.81 -3.37 24.33
C HIS A 103 -7.25 -2.42 25.46
N ALA A 104 -6.55 -1.29 25.62
CA ALA A 104 -6.80 -0.33 26.68
C ALA A 104 -6.44 1.10 26.25
N LYS A 105 -6.98 2.07 27.00
CA LYS A 105 -6.66 3.48 26.86
C LYS A 105 -5.15 3.72 27.06
N LEU A 106 -4.53 4.44 26.13
CA LEU A 106 -3.14 4.86 26.27
C LEU A 106 -3.01 5.92 27.37
N THR A 107 -1.90 5.85 28.12
CA THR A 107 -1.63 6.75 29.25
C THR A 107 -1.39 8.18 28.78
N LEU A 108 -0.84 8.34 27.58
CA LEU A 108 -0.59 9.63 26.92
C LEU A 108 -1.63 9.86 25.83
N HIS A 109 -2.36 10.98 25.90
CA HIS A 109 -3.40 11.35 24.92
C HIS A 109 -4.47 10.26 24.68
N GLY A 110 -4.81 9.46 25.68
CA GLY A 110 -5.74 8.34 25.54
C GLY A 110 -7.10 8.68 24.90
N GLU A 111 -7.60 9.89 25.13
CA GLU A 111 -8.86 10.37 24.50
C GLU A 111 -8.73 10.55 22.98
N THR A 112 -7.54 10.87 22.48
CA THR A 112 -7.27 11.05 21.04
C THR A 112 -7.42 9.76 20.25
N PHE A 113 -7.28 8.62 20.91
CA PHE A 113 -7.41 7.29 20.31
C PHE A 113 -8.82 6.70 20.47
N PHE A 114 -9.75 7.44 21.07
CA PHE A 114 -11.13 6.97 21.24
C PHE A 114 -11.94 7.29 19.98
N ASP A 115 -12.32 6.26 19.24
CA ASP A 115 -13.01 6.41 17.96
C ASP A 115 -14.53 6.55 18.10
N HIS A 116 -15.21 6.90 17.01
CA HIS A 116 -16.67 7.05 16.96
C HIS A 116 -17.43 5.73 17.25
N LYS A 117 -16.75 4.58 17.22
CA LYS A 117 -17.30 3.25 17.55
C LYS A 117 -17.08 2.89 19.02
N SER A 118 -16.64 3.86 19.84
CA SER A 118 -16.33 3.67 21.26
C SER A 118 -15.21 2.66 21.52
N ASN A 119 -14.29 2.48 20.58
CA ASN A 119 -13.09 1.68 20.78
C ASN A 119 -11.86 2.59 20.92
N TYR A 120 -10.83 2.09 21.60
CA TYR A 120 -9.51 2.67 21.47
C TYR A 120 -8.87 2.10 20.21
N SER A 121 -8.50 2.91 19.24
CA SER A 121 -7.90 2.44 18.00
C SER A 121 -6.83 3.37 17.45
N LEU A 122 -5.85 2.78 16.76
CA LEU A 122 -4.84 3.49 15.98
C LEU A 122 -5.23 3.45 14.52
N ASN A 123 -5.34 4.60 13.88
CA ASN A 123 -5.48 4.67 12.43
C ASN A 123 -4.17 4.22 11.78
N CYS A 124 -4.20 3.06 11.14
CA CYS A 124 -3.19 2.64 10.19
C CYS A 124 -3.64 3.05 8.80
N GLN A 125 -3.16 4.21 8.36
CA GLN A 125 -3.25 4.59 6.97
C GLN A 125 -2.05 3.98 6.26
N VAL A 126 -2.31 3.03 5.36
CA VAL A 126 -1.34 2.74 4.32
C VAL A 126 -1.46 3.88 3.33
N SER A 127 -0.67 4.93 3.52
CA SER A 127 -0.41 5.87 2.43
C SER A 127 0.23 5.04 1.32
N ILE A 128 -0.54 4.58 0.33
CA ILE A 128 0.02 3.86 -0.82
C ILE A 128 1.00 4.81 -1.48
N LEU A 129 2.23 4.34 -1.44
CA LEU A 129 3.34 5.20 -1.43
C LEU A 129 4.08 5.16 -2.73
N ILE A 130 3.66 6.04 -3.61
CA ILE A 130 4.58 6.58 -4.59
C ILE A 130 5.33 7.80 -4.03
N CYS A 131 4.90 8.40 -2.91
CA CYS A 131 5.51 9.63 -2.39
C CYS A 131 6.59 9.52 -1.27
N LEU A 132 6.70 8.44 -0.47
CA LEU A 132 7.68 8.32 0.67
C LEU A 132 8.99 7.65 0.23
N PHE A 133 9.18 7.27 -1.05
CA PHE A 133 10.55 6.96 -1.49
C PHE A 133 11.45 8.20 -1.36
N PHE A 134 10.89 9.41 -1.36
CA PHE A 134 11.65 10.64 -1.11
C PHE A 134 11.86 10.99 0.36
N VAL A 135 10.99 10.60 1.29
CA VAL A 135 11.10 11.05 2.70
C VAL A 135 12.13 10.23 3.49
N ILE A 136 12.34 8.94 3.17
CA ILE A 136 13.34 8.13 3.87
C ILE A 136 14.78 8.46 3.42
N PHE A 137 14.99 8.95 2.19
CA PHE A 137 16.32 9.35 1.72
C PHE A 137 16.66 10.83 1.99
N ALA A 138 15.66 11.70 2.23
CA ALA A 138 15.90 13.12 2.53
C ALA A 138 16.20 13.41 4.02
N HIS A 139 16.14 12.41 4.92
CA HIS A 139 16.43 12.59 6.35
C HIS A 139 17.58 11.74 6.91
N LEU A 140 18.43 11.17 6.04
CA LEU A 140 19.78 10.73 6.41
C LEU A 140 20.81 11.41 5.50
N PRO A 141 21.16 12.65 5.80
CA PRO A 141 22.59 12.92 5.97
C PRO A 141 22.79 13.80 7.19
N GLN A 142 22.99 13.17 8.35
CA GLN A 142 23.91 13.63 9.40
C GLN A 142 23.87 12.66 10.59
N LEU A 143 24.59 11.54 10.45
CA LEU A 143 25.37 11.03 11.57
C LEU A 143 26.57 10.26 11.01
N VAL A 144 27.54 11.05 10.53
CA VAL A 144 28.94 10.64 10.45
C VAL A 144 29.65 11.44 11.54
N ILE A 145 30.07 10.71 12.57
CA ILE A 145 31.18 10.84 13.55
C ILE A 145 30.72 10.16 14.83
#